data_AF-A0A6S7KIG7-F1
#
_entry.id   AF-A0A6S7KIG7-F1
#
_cell.length_a   1.000
_cell.length_b   1.000
_cell.length_c   1.000
_cell.angle_alpha   90.00
_cell.angle_beta   90.00
_cell.angle_gamma   90.00
#
_symmetry.space_group_name_H-M   'P 1'
#
loop_
_entity.id
_entity.type
_entity.pdbx_description
1 polymer ?
#
loop_
_entity_poly.entity_id
_entity_poly.type
_entity_poly.pdbx_seq_one_letter_code
_entity_poly.pdbx_strand_id
1 'polypeptide(L)'
;MSSAISEHRRLFNFNKSRCSTKGKAASKKKEKQPTCKLKFVCLAATTATAPPSNVKDKTDLCNAGLGDCTLLLDLNESSVYLYEEILKKFPQLAHTGGYELSLYQRGGGVNGGFHAIKPPLTTIRLKDICALAKIYIRPLQTDIPLLDEETQEENNE
;
A
#
# COMPACT_ATOMS: atom_id res chain seq x y z
N MET A 1 10.21 27.35 -54.12
CA MET A 1 10.62 26.06 -53.52
C MET A 1 11.06 26.30 -52.08
N SER A 2 10.16 26.19 -51.08
CA SER A 2 10.44 25.97 -49.64
C SER A 2 9.15 26.12 -48.81
N SER A 3 8.18 25.22 -49.01
CA SER A 3 6.93 25.18 -48.22
C SER A 3 6.91 23.97 -47.27
N ALA A 4 7.42 22.82 -47.72
CA ALA A 4 7.41 21.57 -46.94
C ALA A 4 8.19 21.63 -45.63
N ILE A 5 9.37 22.27 -45.61
CA ILE A 5 10.22 22.36 -44.40
C ILE A 5 9.56 23.24 -43.32
N SER A 6 8.83 24.27 -43.75
CA SER A 6 8.15 25.19 -42.82
C SER A 6 6.88 24.57 -42.22
N GLU A 7 6.17 23.74 -42.98
CA GLU A 7 5.01 23.00 -42.48
C GLU A 7 5.41 21.84 -41.56
N HIS A 8 6.50 21.12 -41.87
CA HIS A 8 7.02 20.07 -41.00
C HIS A 8 7.37 20.61 -39.60
N ARG A 9 7.93 21.83 -39.51
CA ARG A 9 8.18 22.50 -38.22
C ARG A 9 6.90 22.89 -37.47
N ARG A 10 5.80 23.20 -38.16
CA ARG A 10 4.50 23.51 -37.52
C ARG A 10 3.80 22.27 -37.00
N LEU A 11 3.84 21.18 -37.77
CA LEU A 11 3.10 19.96 -37.45
C LEU A 11 3.81 19.09 -36.41
N PHE A 12 5.15 19.12 -36.37
CA PHE A 12 5.92 18.22 -35.51
C PHE A 12 6.62 18.89 -34.31
N ASN A 13 6.56 20.22 -34.17
CA ASN A 13 6.95 20.88 -32.90
C ASN A 13 5.76 21.00 -31.95
N PHE A 14 5.33 19.89 -31.37
CA PHE A 14 4.33 19.88 -30.28
C PHE A 14 4.86 20.39 -28.94
N ASN A 15 6.12 20.85 -28.85
CA ASN A 15 6.68 21.36 -27.60
C ASN A 15 7.46 22.66 -27.80
N LYS A 16 6.72 23.76 -27.83
CA LYS A 16 7.03 24.98 -27.07
C LYS A 16 5.78 25.84 -27.06
N SER A 17 4.87 25.49 -26.15
CA SER A 17 3.85 26.40 -25.65
C SER A 17 4.55 27.72 -25.29
N ARG A 18 4.36 28.74 -26.12
CA ARG A 18 4.55 30.13 -25.74
C ARG A 18 3.41 30.44 -24.78
N CYS A 19 3.63 30.20 -23.50
CA CYS A 19 2.76 30.72 -22.46
C CYS A 19 3.02 32.23 -22.40
N SER A 20 2.19 32.97 -23.12
CA SER A 20 2.04 34.42 -23.02
C SER A 20 1.84 34.80 -21.56
N THR A 21 2.75 35.60 -21.04
CA THR A 21 2.70 36.22 -19.70
C THR A 21 1.56 37.23 -19.65
N LYS A 22 0.34 36.79 -19.31
CA LYS A 22 -0.72 37.69 -18.83
C LYS A 22 -1.50 37.03 -17.69
N GLY A 23 -1.32 37.60 -16.50
CA GLY A 23 -2.24 37.52 -15.35
C GLY A 23 -2.37 36.16 -14.66
N LYS A 24 -1.40 35.77 -13.84
CA LYS A 24 -1.66 34.78 -12.79
C LYS A 24 -2.10 35.51 -11.53
N ALA A 25 -3.41 35.53 -11.28
CA ALA A 25 -3.93 35.69 -9.94
C ALA A 25 -3.24 34.64 -9.06
N ALA A 26 -2.53 35.09 -8.03
CA ALA A 26 -1.87 34.22 -7.06
C ALA A 26 -2.94 33.55 -6.20
N SER A 27 -3.53 32.47 -6.72
CA SER A 27 -4.25 31.51 -5.88
C SER A 27 -3.22 30.93 -4.91
N LYS A 28 -3.30 31.32 -3.63
CA LYS A 28 -2.49 30.76 -2.53
C LYS A 28 -2.57 29.23 -2.64
N LYS A 29 -1.52 28.60 -3.15
CA LYS A 29 -1.41 27.13 -3.13
C LYS A 29 -1.35 26.75 -1.66
N LYS A 30 -2.41 26.10 -1.16
CA LYS A 30 -2.33 25.37 0.12
C LYS A 30 -1.10 24.45 0.00
N GLU A 31 -0.14 24.60 0.91
CA GLU A 31 0.96 23.65 1.02
C GLU A 31 0.36 22.26 1.19
N LYS A 32 0.61 21.39 0.20
CA LYS A 32 0.19 20.00 0.32
C LYS A 32 1.13 19.36 1.34
N GLN A 33 0.54 18.81 2.41
CA GLN A 33 1.27 17.99 3.37
C GLN A 33 2.03 16.90 2.59
N PRO A 34 3.32 16.65 2.92
CA PRO A 34 4.10 15.63 2.25
C PRO A 34 3.48 14.26 2.58
N THR A 35 3.09 13.53 1.54
CA THR A 35 2.46 12.20 1.65
C THR A 35 3.37 11.11 1.10
N CYS A 36 3.29 9.91 1.65
CA CYS A 36 3.98 8.73 1.14
C CYS A 36 2.97 7.61 0.82
N LYS A 37 3.29 6.78 -0.17
CA LYS A 37 2.49 5.61 -0.53
C LYS A 37 3.23 4.36 -0.09
N LEU A 38 2.62 3.59 0.82
CA LEU A 38 3.18 2.33 1.30
C LEU A 38 2.25 1.18 0.91
N LYS A 39 2.86 0.05 0.56
CA LYS A 39 2.14 -1.18 0.18
C LYS A 39 2.12 -2.12 1.37
N PHE A 40 0.92 -2.51 1.77
CA PHE A 40 0.67 -3.44 2.85
C PHE A 40 0.06 -4.72 2.31
N VAL A 41 0.33 -5.84 2.98
CA VAL A 41 -0.33 -7.12 2.75
C VAL A 41 -0.68 -7.68 4.12
N CYS A 42 -1.96 -7.91 4.38
CA CYS A 42 -2.36 -8.59 5.61
C CYS A 42 -2.23 -10.10 5.44
N LEU A 43 -1.71 -10.79 6.44
CA LEU A 43 -1.66 -12.24 6.50
C LEU A 43 -2.76 -12.72 7.44
N ALA A 44 -3.44 -13.81 7.10
CA ALA A 44 -4.45 -14.39 7.97
C ALA A 44 -3.85 -15.19 9.13
N ALA A 45 -2.72 -15.85 8.92
CA ALA A 45 -2.10 -16.74 9.90
C ALA A 45 -0.97 -16.07 10.69
N THR A 46 -0.96 -16.32 12.00
CA THR A 46 0.08 -15.96 12.97
C THR A 46 1.41 -16.68 12.69
N THR A 47 1.33 -17.92 12.20
CA THR A 47 2.46 -18.82 11.93
C THR A 47 2.99 -18.71 10.49
N ALA A 48 2.50 -17.76 9.70
CA ALA A 48 2.93 -17.59 8.32
C ALA A 48 4.45 -17.35 8.22
N THR A 49 5.17 -18.26 7.57
CA THR A 49 6.64 -18.20 7.39
C THR A 49 7.06 -17.59 6.05
N ALA A 50 6.15 -17.59 5.08
CA ALA A 50 6.36 -17.03 3.75
C ALA A 50 5.11 -16.27 3.29
N PRO A 51 5.26 -15.28 2.39
CA PRO A 51 4.14 -14.60 1.78
C PRO A 51 3.36 -15.55 0.88
N PRO A 52 2.05 -15.30 0.67
CA PRO A 52 1.22 -16.11 -0.21
C PRO A 52 1.83 -16.08 -1.62
N SER A 53 2.24 -17.25 -2.10
CA SER A 53 2.87 -17.40 -3.42
C SER A 53 1.86 -17.85 -4.48
N ASN A 54 0.91 -18.68 -4.06
CA ASN A 54 -0.18 -19.16 -4.89
C ASN A 54 -1.16 -18.02 -5.22
N VAL A 55 -1.72 -18.05 -6.43
CA VAL A 55 -2.75 -17.11 -6.85
C VAL A 55 -4.03 -17.31 -6.05
N LYS A 56 -4.39 -18.58 -5.76
CA LYS A 56 -5.58 -18.92 -4.98
C LYS A 56 -5.55 -18.23 -3.61
N ASP A 57 -4.49 -18.48 -2.83
CA ASP A 57 -4.35 -17.91 -1.48
C ASP A 57 -4.39 -16.37 -1.48
N LYS A 58 -3.82 -15.73 -2.51
CA LYS A 58 -3.90 -14.26 -2.66
C LYS A 58 -5.32 -13.79 -2.95
N THR A 59 -6.05 -14.51 -3.78
CA THR A 59 -7.45 -14.21 -4.09
C THR A 59 -8.32 -14.38 -2.85
N ASP A 60 -8.15 -15.47 -2.10
CA ASP A 60 -8.90 -15.75 -0.87
C ASP A 60 -8.66 -14.65 0.18
N LEU A 61 -7.39 -14.25 0.35
CA LEU A 61 -7.00 -13.11 1.18
C LEU A 61 -7.65 -11.80 0.73
N CYS A 62 -7.63 -11.49 -0.57
CA CYS A 62 -8.27 -10.30 -1.11
C CYS A 62 -9.80 -10.32 -0.92
N ASN A 63 -10.46 -11.47 -1.10
CA ASN A 63 -11.90 -11.65 -0.90
C ASN A 63 -12.28 -11.44 0.57
N ALA A 64 -11.45 -11.92 1.50
CA ALA A 64 -11.60 -11.66 2.92
C ALA A 64 -11.23 -10.21 3.33
N GLY A 65 -10.80 -9.35 2.40
CA GLY A 65 -10.34 -7.98 2.69
C GLY A 65 -8.96 -7.90 3.36
N LEU A 66 -8.23 -9.01 3.41
CA LEU A 66 -6.89 -9.19 3.99
C LEU A 66 -5.84 -9.32 2.87
N GLY A 67 -5.89 -8.46 1.86
CA GLY A 67 -5.06 -8.58 0.65
C GLY A 67 -3.95 -7.54 0.51
N ASP A 68 -3.45 -7.42 -0.72
CA ASP A 68 -2.60 -6.29 -1.15
C ASP A 68 -3.39 -4.97 -1.04
N CYS A 69 -2.90 -4.03 -0.24
CA CYS A 69 -3.46 -2.71 -0.06
C CYS A 69 -2.39 -1.64 -0.23
N THR A 70 -2.75 -0.47 -0.77
CA THR A 70 -1.85 0.69 -0.80
C THR A 70 -2.46 1.81 0.01
N LEU A 71 -1.75 2.25 1.05
CA LEU A 71 -2.15 3.37 1.90
C LEU A 71 -1.36 4.61 1.52
N LEU A 72 -2.07 5.74 1.48
CA LEU A 72 -1.48 7.06 1.32
C LEU A 72 -1.46 7.70 2.70
N LEU A 73 -0.26 7.86 3.25
CA LEU A 73 -0.02 8.29 4.62
C LEU A 73 0.64 9.67 4.62
N ASP A 74 0.27 10.49 5.59
CA ASP A 74 0.93 11.77 5.85
C ASP A 74 2.28 11.56 6.58
N LEU A 75 3.32 12.23 6.11
CA LEU A 75 4.69 12.03 6.62
C LEU A 75 4.92 12.64 8.00
N ASN A 76 4.17 13.66 8.38
CA ASN A 76 4.40 14.35 9.65
C ASN A 76 3.57 13.75 10.81
N GLU A 77 2.85 12.67 10.56
CA GLU A 77 1.93 12.07 11.52
C GLU A 77 2.58 11.08 12.47
N SER A 78 1.91 10.88 13.61
CA SER A 78 2.37 10.00 14.68
C SER A 78 2.17 8.50 14.37
N SER A 79 2.76 7.63 15.18
CA SER A 79 2.53 6.18 15.09
C SER A 79 1.09 5.78 15.40
N VAL A 80 0.35 6.59 16.17
CA VAL A 80 -1.07 6.36 16.48
C VAL A 80 -1.92 6.52 15.24
N TYR A 81 -1.67 7.57 14.45
CA TYR A 81 -2.34 7.79 13.17
C TYR A 81 -2.14 6.61 12.20
N LEU A 82 -0.91 6.09 12.11
CA LEU A 82 -0.64 4.90 11.30
C LEU A 82 -1.45 3.69 11.77
N TYR A 83 -1.52 3.47 13.08
CA TYR A 83 -2.29 2.37 13.66
C TYR A 83 -3.78 2.48 13.31
N GLU A 84 -4.37 3.67 13.46
CA GLU A 84 -5.77 3.93 13.11
C GLU A 84 -6.05 3.70 11.62
N GLU A 85 -5.18 4.17 10.73
CA GLU A 85 -5.37 4.02 9.28
C GLU A 85 -5.20 2.55 8.84
N ILE A 86 -4.33 1.78 9.51
CA ILE A 86 -4.23 0.33 9.30
C ILE A 86 -5.51 -0.37 9.75
N LEU A 87 -6.02 -0.10 10.96
CA LEU A 87 -7.24 -0.71 11.46
C LEU A 87 -8.48 -0.34 10.63
N LYS A 88 -8.57 0.90 10.16
CA LYS A 88 -9.63 1.34 9.27
C LYS A 88 -9.67 0.54 7.98
N LYS A 89 -8.52 0.03 7.53
CA LYS A 89 -8.38 -0.75 6.30
C LYS A 89 -8.49 -2.25 6.54
N PHE A 90 -8.02 -2.71 7.67
CA PHE A 90 -8.06 -4.11 8.09
C PHE A 90 -8.75 -4.21 9.46
N PRO A 91 -10.08 -4.02 9.52
CA PRO A 91 -10.82 -3.98 10.79
C PRO A 91 -10.75 -5.29 11.58
N GLN A 92 -10.51 -6.41 10.89
CA GLN A 92 -10.36 -7.73 11.49
C GLN A 92 -9.14 -7.80 12.45
N LEU A 93 -8.10 -7.00 12.22
CA LEU A 93 -6.92 -6.93 13.09
C LEU A 93 -7.22 -6.39 14.49
N ALA A 94 -8.33 -5.69 14.68
CA ALA A 94 -8.72 -5.22 16.02
C ALA A 94 -9.00 -6.40 16.98
N HIS A 95 -9.37 -7.56 16.45
CA HIS A 95 -9.73 -8.76 17.22
C HIS A 95 -8.58 -9.75 17.37
N THR A 96 -7.45 -9.54 16.70
CA THR A 96 -6.32 -10.50 16.67
C THR A 96 -5.35 -10.34 17.83
N GLY A 97 -5.68 -9.49 18.81
CA GLY A 97 -4.81 -9.26 19.96
C GLY A 97 -3.54 -8.45 19.64
N GLY A 98 -3.55 -7.75 18.50
CA GLY A 98 -2.41 -7.01 17.97
C GLY A 98 -1.84 -7.62 16.69
N TYR A 99 -0.91 -6.88 16.10
CA TYR A 99 -0.25 -7.26 14.86
C TYR A 99 1.19 -6.73 14.83
N GLU A 100 2.01 -7.36 13.99
CA GLU A 100 3.39 -7.00 13.74
C GLU A 100 3.58 -6.61 12.27
N LEU A 101 4.37 -5.56 12.03
CA LEU A 101 4.79 -5.18 10.69
C LEU A 101 6.14 -5.85 10.38
N SER A 102 6.24 -6.50 9.24
CA SER A 102 7.45 -7.21 8.83
C SER A 102 7.77 -7.00 7.35
N LEU A 103 9.05 -7.11 7.01
CA LEU A 103 9.52 -7.19 5.63
C LEU A 103 9.90 -8.63 5.32
N TYR A 104 9.64 -9.07 4.09
CA TYR A 104 10.02 -10.41 3.65
C TYR A 104 11.29 -10.38 2.80
N GLN A 105 12.31 -11.11 3.22
CA GLN A 105 13.52 -11.34 2.43
C GLN A 105 13.42 -12.69 1.71
N ARG A 106 13.41 -12.64 0.37
CA ARG A 106 13.45 -13.84 -0.47
C ARG A 106 14.87 -14.40 -0.51
N GLY A 107 15.03 -15.64 -0.09
CA GLY A 107 16.31 -16.35 -0.14
C GLY A 107 16.32 -17.57 0.78
N GLY A 108 17.11 -18.58 0.45
CA GLY A 108 17.37 -19.72 1.33
C GLY A 108 18.56 -19.41 2.24
N GLY A 109 18.39 -19.58 3.56
CA GLY A 109 19.44 -19.36 4.55
C GLY A 109 18.90 -18.79 5.86
N VAL A 110 19.80 -18.54 6.83
CA VAL A 110 19.45 -18.06 8.19
C VAL A 110 18.73 -16.71 8.18
N ASN A 111 18.92 -15.91 7.13
CA ASN A 111 18.32 -14.59 6.98
C ASN A 111 17.09 -14.58 6.04
N GLY A 112 16.64 -15.73 5.55
CA GLY A 112 15.43 -15.83 4.75
C GLY A 112 14.17 -15.75 5.63
N GLY A 113 13.11 -15.12 5.13
CA GLY A 113 11.83 -15.06 5.83
C GLY A 113 11.39 -13.65 6.23
N PHE A 114 10.48 -13.61 7.21
CA PHE A 114 9.93 -12.37 7.75
C PHE A 114 10.84 -11.74 8.80
N HIS A 115 11.11 -10.45 8.64
CA HIS A 115 11.89 -9.63 9.54
C HIS A 115 11.01 -8.53 10.12
N ALA A 116 10.81 -8.60 11.43
CA ALA A 116 10.03 -7.63 12.20
C ALA A 116 10.62 -6.22 12.10
N ILE A 117 9.78 -5.23 11.79
CA ILE A 117 10.14 -3.82 11.88
C ILE A 117 10.02 -3.40 13.34
N LYS A 118 11.15 -3.10 13.97
CA LYS A 118 11.19 -2.68 15.37
C LYS A 118 10.57 -1.27 15.53
N PRO A 119 9.85 -1.01 16.64
CA PRO A 119 9.41 0.33 17.00
C PRO A 119 10.56 1.34 17.05
N PRO A 120 10.30 2.64 16.81
CA PRO A 120 8.99 3.27 16.62
C PRO A 120 8.44 3.15 15.18
N LEU A 121 7.15 2.85 15.06
CA LEU A 121 6.46 2.68 13.77
C LEU A 121 5.87 4.00 13.27
N THR A 122 6.72 5.01 13.01
CA THR A 122 6.28 6.27 12.40
C THR A 122 6.25 6.17 10.87
N THR A 123 5.42 7.00 10.22
CA THR A 123 5.27 6.98 8.75
C THR A 123 6.59 7.34 8.04
N ILE A 124 7.38 8.27 8.60
CA ILE A 124 8.73 8.61 8.13
C ILE A 124 9.64 7.39 8.18
N ARG A 125 9.71 6.73 9.35
CA ARG A 125 10.58 5.57 9.56
C ARG A 125 10.21 4.43 8.62
N LEU A 126 8.92 4.17 8.43
CA LEU A 126 8.46 3.15 7.50
C LEU A 126 8.78 3.51 6.05
N LYS A 127 8.65 4.77 5.65
CA LYS A 127 9.07 5.22 4.33
C LYS A 127 10.57 5.00 4.11
N ASP A 128 11.39 5.32 5.10
CA ASP A 128 12.85 5.21 4.98
C ASP A 128 13.32 3.74 4.92
N ILE A 129 12.73 2.87 5.75
CA ILE A 129 13.11 1.45 5.80
C ILE A 129 12.52 0.68 4.61
N CYS A 130 11.22 0.88 4.34
CA CYS A 130 10.49 0.02 3.41
C CYS A 130 10.63 0.54 1.98
N ALA A 131 10.75 1.86 1.78
CA ALA A 131 10.80 2.50 0.46
C ALA A 131 9.70 2.03 -0.50
N LEU A 132 10.01 1.03 -1.35
CA LEU A 132 9.09 0.42 -2.32
C LEU A 132 8.69 -1.03 -2.00
N ALA A 133 9.21 -1.58 -0.91
CA ALA A 133 8.93 -2.93 -0.45
C ALA A 133 7.50 -3.09 0.05
N LYS A 134 7.00 -4.33 -0.01
CA LYS A 134 5.72 -4.71 0.59
C LYS A 134 5.92 -4.95 2.08
N ILE A 135 5.11 -4.29 2.89
CA ILE A 135 5.06 -4.47 4.34
C ILE A 135 4.00 -5.53 4.62
N TYR A 136 4.38 -6.60 5.31
CA TYR A 136 3.46 -7.65 5.70
C TYR A 136 2.98 -7.41 7.11
N ILE A 137 1.65 -7.43 7.28
CA ILE A 137 1.00 -7.33 8.58
C ILE A 137 0.69 -8.75 9.01
N ARG A 138 1.26 -9.17 10.15
CA ARG A 138 1.05 -10.50 10.71
C ARG A 138 0.31 -10.39 12.03
N PRO A 139 -0.84 -11.08 12.21
CA PRO A 139 -1.50 -11.13 13.50
C PRO A 139 -0.61 -11.83 14.53
N LEU A 140 -0.74 -11.46 15.81
CA LEU A 140 0.13 -12.00 16.87
C LEU A 140 -0.53 -13.09 17.72
N GLN A 141 -1.79 -12.93 18.12
CA GLN A 141 -2.42 -13.82 19.09
C GLN A 141 -3.41 -14.80 18.48
N THR A 142 -4.18 -14.33 17.49
CA THR A 142 -5.27 -15.11 16.89
C THR A 142 -5.21 -15.01 15.37
N ASP A 143 -5.38 -16.16 14.70
CA ASP A 143 -5.53 -16.20 13.25
C ASP A 143 -6.84 -15.51 12.84
N ILE A 144 -6.84 -14.90 11.67
CA ILE A 144 -8.03 -14.26 11.11
C ILE A 144 -8.76 -15.31 10.24
N PRO A 145 -10.03 -15.62 10.54
CA PRO A 145 -10.78 -16.54 9.70
C PRO A 145 -10.95 -15.95 8.31
N LEU A 146 -10.52 -16.69 7.29
CA LEU A 146 -10.88 -16.38 5.91
C LEU A 146 -12.34 -16.79 5.75
N LEU A 147 -13.22 -15.84 5.47
CA LEU A 147 -14.63 -16.11 5.27
C LEU A 147 -14.82 -17.01 4.05
N ASP A 148 -15.10 -18.28 4.30
CA ASP A 148 -15.86 -19.19 3.42
C ASP A 148 -17.14 -19.66 4.15
N GLU A 149 -17.65 -18.85 5.09
CA GLU A 149 -18.87 -19.15 5.84
C GLU A 149 -20.02 -18.28 5.30
N GLU A 150 -20.32 -18.40 4.00
CA GLU A 150 -21.73 -18.46 3.65
C GLU A 150 -22.20 -19.83 4.12
N THR A 151 -22.68 -19.85 5.37
CA THR A 151 -23.58 -20.88 5.86
C THR A 151 -24.70 -21.03 4.83
N GLN A 152 -24.54 -21.99 3.92
CA GLN A 152 -25.67 -22.63 3.25
C GLN A 152 -26.43 -23.40 4.33
N GLU A 153 -27.18 -22.69 5.17
CA GLU A 153 -28.41 -23.26 5.72
C GLU A 153 -29.39 -23.27 4.55
N GLU A 154 -29.22 -24.30 3.70
CA GLU A 154 -30.27 -24.77 2.82
C GLU A 154 -31.49 -25.04 3.70
N ASN A 155 -32.52 -24.24 3.48
CA ASN A 155 -33.89 -24.64 3.75
C ASN A 155 -34.15 -25.94 2.96
N ASN A 156 -34.00 -27.08 3.63
CA ASN A 156 -34.50 -28.41 3.28
C ASN A 156 -34.58 -29.14 4.63
N GLU A 157 -35.72 -29.54 5.18
CA GLU A 157 -37.09 -29.72 4.72
C GLU A 157 -37.99 -29.70 5.96
#